data_AF-A0A5D8Q7M5-F1
#
_entry.id   AF-A0A5D8Q7M5-F1
#
_cell.length_a   1.000
_cell.length_b   1.000
_cell.length_c   1.000
_cell.angle_alpha   90.00
_cell.angle_beta   90.00
_cell.angle_gamma   90.00
#
_symmetry.space_group_name_H-M   'P 1'
#
loop_
_entity.id
_entity.type
_entity.pdbx_description
1 polymer ?
#
loop_
_entity_poly.entity_id
_entity_poly.type
_entity_poly.pdbx_seq_one_letter_code
_entity_poly.pdbx_strand_id
1 'polypeptide(L)' 'MWQDLCRLVFHYLLGLGISKADAEDLAQETLLSTYLHLDGIQDGKLKSYVLLTAKNKYIDTCWPPITWI' A
#
# COMPACT_ATOMS: atom_id res chain seq x y z
N MET A 1 -10.79 -7.68 -9.31
CA MET A 1 -10.32 -6.30 -9.07
C MET A 1 -9.57 -6.16 -7.75
N TRP A 2 -10.24 -6.12 -6.58
CA TRP A 2 -9.55 -5.87 -5.30
C TRP A 2 -8.51 -6.93 -4.93
N GLN A 3 -8.81 -8.21 -5.15
CA GLN A 3 -7.84 -9.30 -4.93
C GLN A 3 -6.62 -9.16 -5.85
N ASP A 4 -6.81 -8.71 -7.09
CA ASP A 4 -5.73 -8.49 -8.05
C ASP A 4 -4.85 -7.31 -7.64
N LEU A 5 -5.45 -6.22 -7.14
CA LEU A 5 -4.73 -5.08 -6.59
C LEU A 5 -3.96 -5.46 -5.32
N CYS A 6 -4.55 -6.28 -4.44
CA CYS A 6 -3.89 -6.77 -3.24
C CYS A 6 -2.66 -7.62 -3.59
N ARG A 7 -2.80 -8.59 -4.52
CA ARG A 7 -1.68 -9.40 -5.03
C ARG A 7 -0.59 -8.54 -5.67
N LEU A 8 -0.99 -7.52 -6.43
CA LEU A 8 -0.07 -6.58 -7.06
C LEU A 8 0.75 -5.82 -6.01
N VAL A 9 0.12 -5.30 -4.97
CA VAL A 9 0.81 -4.58 -3.88
C VAL A 9 1.71 -5.54 -3.12
N PHE A 10 1.21 -6.72 -2.77
CA PHE A 10 1.99 -7.76 -2.08
C PHE A 10 3.29 -8.09 -2.84
N HIS A 11 3.21 -8.38 -4.14
CA HIS A 11 4.41 -8.68 -4.94
C HIS A 11 5.35 -7.48 -5.10
N TYR A 12 4.80 -6.26 -5.21
CA TYR A 12 5.58 -5.03 -5.21
C TYR A 12 6.39 -4.88 -3.92
N LEU A 13 5.74 -5.09 -2.76
CA LEU A 13 6.36 -4.98 -1.43
C LEU A 13 7.41 -6.07 -1.19
N LEU A 14 7.17 -7.30 -1.64
CA LEU A 14 8.19 -8.36 -1.63
C LEU A 14 9.42 -7.96 -2.45
N GLY A 15 9.22 -7.29 -3.59
CA GLY A 15 10.32 -6.75 -4.41
C GLY A 15 11.16 -5.68 -3.70
N LEU A 16 10.64 -5.07 -2.64
CA LEU A 16 11.36 -4.12 -1.78
C LEU A 16 12.10 -4.77 -0.61
N GLY A 17 12.02 -6.11 -0.49
CA GLY A 17 12.70 -6.87 0.57
C GLY A 17 11.94 -6.93 1.90
N ILE A 18 10.67 -6.53 1.94
CA ILE A 18 9.80 -6.69 3.13
C ILE A 18 9.55 -8.19 3.39
N SER A 19 9.42 -8.56 4.67
CA SER A 19 9.05 -9.93 5.05
C SER A 19 7.68 -10.30 4.50
N LYS A 20 7.42 -11.61 4.30
CA LYS A 20 6.13 -12.04 3.75
C LYS A 20 4.94 -11.59 4.60
N ALA A 21 5.05 -11.70 5.93
CA ALA A 21 3.99 -11.33 6.85
C ALA A 21 3.72 -9.81 6.80
N ASP A 22 4.77 -9.01 6.90
CA ASP A 22 4.65 -7.54 6.84
C ASP A 22 4.14 -7.07 5.47
N ALA A 23 4.53 -7.75 4.38
CA ALA A 23 4.04 -7.44 3.04
C ALA A 23 2.54 -7.77 2.88
N GLU A 24 2.06 -8.84 3.53
CA GLU A 24 0.66 -9.20 3.55
C GLU A 24 -0.17 -8.18 4.32
N ASP A 25 0.27 -7.80 5.52
CA ASP A 25 -0.39 -6.80 6.37
C ASP A 25 -0.44 -5.44 5.67
N LEU A 26 0.70 -4.97 5.15
CA LEU A 26 0.80 -3.66 4.49
C LEU A 26 0.00 -3.61 3.18
N ALA A 27 -0.11 -4.73 2.45
CA ALA A 27 -0.97 -4.82 1.27
C ALA A 27 -2.46 -4.72 1.64
N GLN A 28 -2.89 -5.39 2.71
CA GLN A 28 -4.27 -5.29 3.20
C GLN A 28 -4.60 -3.87 3.67
N GLU A 29 -3.71 -3.23 4.42
CA GLU A 29 -3.88 -1.84 4.84
C GLU A 29 -3.94 -0.86 3.66
N THR A 30 -3.09 -1.06 2.65
CA THR A 30 -3.10 -0.25 1.43
C THR A 30 -4.45 -0.33 0.74
N LEU A 31 -5.01 -1.54 0.65
CA LEU A 31 -6.31 -1.80 0.02
C LEU A 31 -7.44 -1.17 0.82
N LEU A 32 -7.42 -1.28 2.15
CA LEU A 32 -8.40 -0.61 3.01
C LEU A 32 -8.34 0.91 2.83
N SER A 33 -7.16 1.50 2.88
CA SER A 33 -6.97 2.94 2.69
C SER A 33 -7.43 3.39 1.30
N THR A 34 -7.14 2.61 0.25
CA THR A 34 -7.59 2.90 -1.12
C THR A 34 -9.11 2.85 -1.22
N TYR A 35 -9.75 1.85 -0.61
CA TYR A 35 -11.21 1.72 -0.60
C TYR A 35 -11.88 2.91 0.08
N LEU A 36 -11.34 3.37 1.23
CA LEU A 36 -11.90 4.51 1.97
C LEU A 36 -11.81 5.84 1.20
N HIS A 37 -10.90 5.96 0.23
CA HIS A 37 -10.71 7.16 -0.58
C HIS A 37 -11.17 6.98 -2.03
N LEU A 38 -11.91 5.90 -2.34
CA LEU A 38 -12.22 5.49 -3.71
C LEU A 38 -12.90 6.60 -4.53
N ASP A 39 -13.84 7.33 -3.93
CA ASP A 39 -14.59 8.41 -4.58
C ASP A 39 -13.70 9.59 -5.00
N GLY A 40 -12.51 9.73 -4.41
CA GLY A 40 -11.53 10.76 -4.76
C GLY A 40 -10.54 10.34 -5.85
N ILE A 41 -10.59 9.09 -6.30
CA ILE A 41 -9.64 8.55 -7.28
C ILE A 41 -10.17 8.81 -8.68
N GLN A 42 -9.38 9.50 -9.50
CA GLN A 42 -9.70 9.74 -10.91
C GLN A 42 -9.83 8.42 -11.69
N ASP A 43 -10.77 8.40 -12.64
CA ASP A 43 -10.97 7.26 -13.52
C ASP A 43 -9.67 6.81 -14.20
N GLY A 44 -9.44 5.50 -14.22
CA GLY A 44 -8.22 4.90 -14.76
C GLY A 44 -6.95 5.08 -13.91
N LYS A 45 -6.99 5.77 -12.76
CA LYS A 45 -5.83 5.99 -11.88
C LYS A 45 -5.74 5.03 -10.69
N LEU A 46 -6.70 4.13 -10.50
CA LEU A 46 -6.76 3.22 -9.35
C LEU A 46 -5.46 2.42 -9.13
N LYS A 47 -4.87 1.86 -10.19
CA LYS A 47 -3.62 1.07 -10.09
C LYS A 47 -2.41 1.94 -9.71
N SER A 48 -2.29 3.15 -10.26
CA SER A 48 -1.23 4.08 -9.87
C SER A 48 -1.41 4.58 -8.44
N TYR A 49 -2.66 4.84 -8.04
CA TYR A 49 -3.01 5.28 -6.69
C TYR A 49 -2.61 4.22 -5.66
N VAL A 50 -3.03 2.97 -5.84
CA VAL A 50 -2.74 1.89 -4.88
C VAL A 50 -1.23 1.66 -4.70
N LEU A 51 -0.44 1.75 -5.78
CA LEU A 51 1.02 1.61 -5.71
C LEU A 51 1.68 2.80 -5.00
N LEU A 52 1.19 4.02 -5.22
CA LEU A 52 1.69 5.19 -4.51
C LEU A 52 1.37 5.11 -3.01
N THR A 53 0.15 4.71 -2.66
CA THR A 53 -0.26 4.48 -1.27
C THR A 53 0.61 3.41 -0.60
N ALA A 54 0.85 2.29 -1.27
CA ALA A 54 1.75 1.23 -0.77
C ALA A 54 3.17 1.75 -0.52
N LYS A 55 3.72 2.53 -1.47
CA LYS A 55 5.04 3.14 -1.35
C LYS A 55 5.11 4.10 -0.16
N ASN A 56 4.12 4.96 0.01
CA ASN A 56 4.09 5.92 1.12
C ASN A 56 4.04 5.19 2.47
N LYS A 57 3.15 4.20 2.60
CA LYS A 57 3.07 3.37 3.81
C LYS A 57 4.39 2.64 4.11
N TYR A 58 5.04 2.07 3.09
CA TYR A 58 6.36 1.46 3.25
C TYR A 58 7.41 2.45 3.78
N ILE A 59 7.45 3.67 3.22
CA ILE A 59 8.37 4.71 3.68
C ILE A 59 8.08 5.09 5.13
N ASP A 60 6.81 5.25 5.50
CA ASP A 60 6.39 5.55 6.87
C ASP A 60 6.79 4.43 7.84
N THR A 61 6.71 3.16 7.42
CA THR A 61 7.17 2.01 8.23
C THR A 61 8.70 2.00 8.39
N CYS A 62 9.45 2.31 7.34
CA CYS A 62 10.92 2.32 7.39
C CYS A 62 11.49 3.55 8.12
N TRP A 63 10.80 4.68 8.01
CA TRP A 63 11.22 5.95 8.59
C TRP A 63 10.03 6.65 9.23
N PRO A 64 9.55 6.16 10.39
CA PRO A 64 8.47 6.80 11.09
C PRO A 64 8.89 8.23 11.47
N PRO A 65 8.01 9.24 11.33
CA PRO A 65 8.30 10.57 11.83
C PRO A 65 8.66 10.48 13.33
N ILE A 66 9.69 11.23 13.72
CA ILE A 66 10.21 11.29 15.09
C ILE A 66 9.15 11.97 15.97
N THR A 67 8.10 11.25 16.36
CA THR A 67 7.01 11.75 17.22
C THR A 67 6.79 10.90 18.46
N TRP A 68 7.82 10.16 18.90
CA TRP A 68 7.81 9.43 20.18
C TRP A 68 9.06 9.71 21.03
N ILE A 69 9.33 11.00 21.28
CA ILE A 69 10.13 11.47 22.43
C ILE A 69 9.28 12.47 23.19
#